data_AF-A0A212J823-F1
#
_entry.id   AF-A0A212J823-F1
#
_cell.length_a   1.000
_cell.length_b   1.000
_cell.length_c   1.000
_cell.angle_alpha   90.00
_cell.angle_beta   90.00
_cell.angle_gamma   90.00
#
_symmetry.space_group_name_H-M   'P 1'
#
loop_
_entity.id
_entity.type
_entity.pdbx_description
1 polymer ?
#
loop_
_entity_poly.entity_id
_entity_poly.type
_entity_poly.pdbx_seq_one_letter_code
_entity_poly.pdbx_strand_id
1 'polypeptide(L)'
;MNVQNKAPSKGRGRSMKKIERLTQEEILKQILDDHKKSLGKVVCIKIDERTSIEVPASMSEEDRAKRIKNYLKNSNFRPVK
;
A
#
# COMPACT_ATOMS: atom_id res chain seq x y z
N MET A 1 -27.32 -64.13 -16.35
CA MET A 1 -26.72 -63.56 -15.13
C MET A 1 -25.82 -62.39 -15.53
N ASN A 2 -26.32 -61.16 -15.51
CA ASN A 2 -25.56 -59.99 -15.95
C ASN A 2 -25.01 -59.26 -14.71
N VAL A 3 -23.71 -59.41 -14.43
CA VAL A 3 -23.07 -58.87 -13.23
C VAL A 3 -22.69 -57.41 -13.50
N GLN A 4 -23.47 -56.48 -12.95
CA GLN A 4 -23.16 -55.05 -13.02
C GLN A 4 -22.00 -54.73 -12.08
N ASN A 5 -20.82 -54.48 -12.66
CA ASN A 5 -19.66 -53.95 -11.95
C ASN A 5 -19.93 -52.50 -11.51
N LYS A 6 -20.31 -52.29 -10.25
CA LYS A 6 -20.34 -50.96 -9.63
C LYS A 6 -18.94 -50.59 -9.12
N ALA A 7 -18.39 -49.47 -9.60
CA ALA A 7 -17.16 -48.89 -9.06
C ALA A 7 -17.36 -48.41 -7.60
N PRO A 8 -16.33 -48.48 -6.74
CA PRO A 8 -16.46 -48.08 -5.34
C PRO A 8 -16.54 -46.56 -5.21
N SER A 9 -17.61 -46.07 -4.59
CA SER A 9 -17.78 -44.67 -4.20
C SER A 9 -16.81 -44.34 -3.06
N LYS A 10 -15.61 -43.87 -3.37
CA LYS A 10 -14.66 -43.37 -2.36
C LYS A 10 -14.08 -42.04 -2.79
N GLY A 11 -14.54 -41.00 -2.12
CA GLY A 11 -13.97 -39.66 -2.19
C GLY A 11 -14.65 -38.78 -1.16
N ARG A 12 -14.20 -38.89 0.11
CA ARG A 12 -14.49 -37.90 1.15
C ARG A 12 -14.17 -36.53 0.55
N GLY A 13 -15.20 -35.78 0.18
CA GLY A 13 -15.05 -34.36 -0.17
C GLY A 13 -14.50 -33.67 1.06
N ARG A 14 -13.17 -33.48 1.13
CA ARG A 14 -12.62 -32.44 1.98
C ARG A 14 -13.29 -31.17 1.50
N SER A 15 -14.11 -30.57 2.36
CA SER A 15 -14.50 -29.18 2.20
C SER A 15 -13.20 -28.39 2.17
N MET A 16 -12.68 -28.14 0.96
CA MET A 16 -11.65 -27.15 0.78
C MET A 16 -12.30 -25.86 1.27
N LYS A 17 -11.88 -25.39 2.46
CA LYS A 17 -12.25 -24.06 2.94
C LYS A 17 -11.93 -23.13 1.78
N LYS A 18 -12.97 -22.54 1.19
CA LYS A 18 -12.78 -21.52 0.15
C LYS A 18 -11.88 -20.49 0.80
N ILE A 19 -10.66 -20.35 0.29
CA ILE A 19 -9.81 -19.22 0.63
C ILE A 19 -10.63 -18.02 0.17
N GLU A 20 -11.26 -17.33 1.11
CA GLU A 20 -12.01 -16.11 0.82
C GLU A 20 -11.05 -15.20 0.07
N ARG A 21 -11.33 -15.00 -1.22
CA ARG A 21 -10.54 -14.08 -2.02
C ARG A 21 -10.82 -12.71 -1.42
N LEU A 22 -9.80 -12.10 -0.84
CA LEU A 22 -9.87 -10.74 -0.36
C LEU A 22 -10.49 -9.88 -1.47
N THR A 23 -11.50 -9.12 -1.10
CA THR A 23 -12.14 -8.16 -1.98
C THR A 23 -11.11 -7.12 -2.42
N GLN A 24 -11.35 -6.46 -3.57
CA GLN A 24 -10.46 -5.42 -4.07
C GLN A 24 -10.22 -4.31 -3.03
N GLU A 25 -11.24 -4.01 -2.22
CA GLU A 25 -11.17 -3.02 -1.14
C GLU A 25 -10.24 -3.46 -0.01
N GLU A 26 -10.26 -4.74 0.37
CA GLU A 26 -9.37 -5.28 1.40
C GLU A 26 -7.91 -5.32 0.93
N ILE A 27 -7.68 -5.67 -0.33
CA ILE A 27 -6.36 -5.62 -0.95
C ILE A 27 -5.85 -4.17 -0.98
N LEU A 28 -6.67 -3.21 -1.40
CA LEU A 28 -6.32 -1.79 -1.39
C LEU A 28 -5.98 -1.30 0.01
N LYS A 29 -6.79 -1.67 1.00
CA LYS A 29 -6.57 -1.28 2.40
C LYS A 29 -5.25 -1.84 2.93
N GLN A 30 -4.94 -3.09 2.60
CA GLN A 30 -3.70 -3.73 3.01
C GLN A 30 -2.47 -3.09 2.35
N ILE A 31 -2.53 -2.78 1.05
CA ILE A 31 -1.46 -2.05 0.35
C ILE A 31 -1.23 -0.68 1.00
N LEU A 32 -2.30 0.06 1.32
CA LEU A 32 -2.19 1.37 1.97
C LEU A 32 -1.60 1.26 3.38
N ASP A 33 -2.01 0.27 4.16
CA ASP A 33 -1.53 0.07 5.53
C ASP A 33 -0.06 -0.39 5.54
N ASP A 34 0.34 -1.26 4.62
CA ASP A 34 1.73 -1.72 4.51
C ASP A 34 2.65 -0.59 4.02
N HIS A 35 2.16 0.25 3.11
CA HIS A 35 2.87 1.47 2.69
C HIS A 35 3.03 2.48 3.84
N LYS A 36 1.98 2.67 4.66
CA LYS A 36 2.06 3.51 5.87
C LYS A 36 3.06 2.95 6.89
N LYS A 37 3.09 1.62 7.08
CA LYS A 37 4.07 0.96 7.96
C LYS A 37 5.49 1.13 7.45
N SER A 38 5.72 1.04 6.14
CA SER A 38 7.07 1.17 5.57
C SER A 38 7.61 2.59 5.62
N LEU A 39 6.73 3.61 5.51
CA LEU A 39 7.12 5.02 5.55
C LEU A 39 7.47 5.52 6.96
N GLY A 40 6.96 4.87 8.01
CA GLY A 40 7.15 5.31 9.39
C GLY A 40 6.46 6.65 9.68
N LYS A 41 6.89 7.34 10.75
CA LYS A 41 6.38 8.69 11.06
C LYS A 41 6.93 9.68 10.04
N VAL A 42 6.06 10.29 9.25
CA VAL A 42 6.39 11.37 8.31
C VAL A 42 5.76 12.69 8.76
N VAL A 43 6.44 13.78 8.45
CA VAL A 43 5.98 15.16 8.67
C VAL A 43 5.73 15.79 7.31
N CYS A 44 4.56 16.38 7.17
CA CYS A 44 4.19 17.11 5.96
C CYS A 44 4.57 18.59 6.13
N ILE A 45 5.49 19.06 5.30
CA ILE A 45 5.92 20.46 5.28
C ILE A 45 5.20 21.16 4.14
N LYS A 46 4.37 22.14 4.48
CA LYS A 46 3.69 22.98 3.50
C LYS A 46 4.68 24.01 2.95
N ILE A 47 4.87 24.02 1.64
CA ILE A 47 5.69 25.01 0.93
C ILE A 47 4.81 26.15 0.42
N ASP A 48 3.63 25.81 -0.10
CA ASP A 48 2.64 26.74 -0.64
C ASP A 48 1.21 26.19 -0.42
N GLU A 49 0.18 26.94 -0.80
CA GLU A 49 -1.22 26.52 -0.70
C GLU A 49 -1.49 25.18 -1.39
N ARG A 50 -0.83 24.92 -2.52
CA ARG A 50 -1.00 23.72 -3.34
C ARG A 50 0.16 22.74 -3.27
N THR A 51 1.23 23.05 -2.54
CA THR A 51 2.46 22.24 -2.57
C THR A 51 2.94 21.92 -1.17
N SER A 52 3.09 20.63 -0.91
CA SER A 52 3.63 20.10 0.34
C SER A 52 4.61 18.98 0.06
N ILE A 53 5.60 18.82 0.94
CA ILE A 53 6.58 17.73 0.88
C ILE A 53 6.47 16.88 2.13
N GLU A 54 6.39 15.57 1.94
CA GLU A 54 6.47 14.60 3.04
C GLU A 54 7.94 14.22 3.29
N VAL A 55 8.36 14.34 4.55
CA VAL A 55 9.72 13.99 4.99
C VAL A 55 9.67 13.12 6.24
N PRO A 56 10.65 12.24 6.49
CA PRO A 56 10.72 11.47 7.73
C PRO A 56 10.74 12.36 8.97
N ALA A 57 9.97 12.01 10.00
CA ALA A 57 9.92 12.75 11.26
C ALA A 57 11.25 12.71 12.02
N SER A 58 12.05 11.67 11.79
CA SER A 58 13.41 11.52 12.33
C SER A 58 14.42 12.49 11.71
N MET A 59 14.09 13.15 10.59
CA MET A 59 14.97 14.09 9.90
C MET A 59 15.08 15.40 10.67
N SER A 60 16.30 15.92 10.82
CA SER A 60 16.61 17.20 11.45
C SER A 60 16.03 18.38 10.67
N GLU A 61 15.84 19.53 11.33
CA GLU A 61 15.33 20.75 10.67
C GLU A 61 16.26 21.25 9.57
N GLU A 62 17.58 21.12 9.75
CA GLU A 62 18.57 21.52 8.75
C GLU A 62 18.48 20.68 7.48
N ASP A 63 18.31 19.37 7.61
CA ASP A 63 18.19 18.48 6.45
C ASP A 63 16.83 18.63 5.77
N ARG A 64 15.77 18.94 6.53
CA ARG A 64 14.48 19.36 5.98
C ARG A 64 14.63 20.64 5.14
N ALA A 65 15.34 21.65 5.64
CA ALA A 65 15.59 22.89 4.92
C ALA A 65 16.40 22.66 3.63
N LYS A 66 17.41 21.77 3.66
CA LYS A 66 18.14 21.35 2.46
C LYS A 66 17.22 20.66 1.45
N ARG A 67 16.28 19.82 1.91
CA ARG A 67 15.30 19.13 1.05
C ARG A 67 14.38 20.13 0.34
N ILE A 68 13.87 21.13 1.08
CA ILE A 68 13.03 22.20 0.53
C ILE A 68 13.81 23.01 -0.50
N LYS A 69 15.05 23.42 -0.18
CA LYS A 69 15.93 24.14 -1.12
C LYS A 69 16.19 23.33 -2.39
N ASN A 70 16.48 22.04 -2.27
CA ASN A 70 16.67 21.16 -3.43
C ASN A 70 15.41 21.02 -4.26
N TYR A 71 14.24 20.89 -3.63
CA TYR A 71 12.96 20.84 -4.32
C TYR A 71 12.73 22.13 -5.10
N LEU A 72 12.83 23.30 -4.47
CA LEU A 72 12.65 24.60 -5.13
C LEU A 72 13.63 24.84 -6.28
N LYS A 73 14.88 24.35 -6.14
CA LYS A 73 15.91 24.50 -7.18
C LYS A 73 15.64 23.63 -8.41
N ASN A 74 15.13 22.42 -8.22
CA ASN A 74 15.01 21.41 -9.28
C ASN A 74 13.58 21.25 -9.81
N SER A 75 12.59 21.77 -9.10
CA SER A 75 11.23 21.88 -9.62
C SER A 75 11.13 23.20 -10.40
N ASN A 76 10.39 23.18 -11.51
CA ASN A 76 9.92 24.41 -12.17
C ASN A 76 8.83 25.10 -11.32
N PHE A 77 9.02 25.14 -10.00
CA PHE A 77 8.07 25.69 -9.05
C PHE A 77 7.96 27.18 -9.30
N ARG A 78 6.79 27.58 -9.79
CA ARG A 78 6.36 28.96 -9.86
C ARG A 78 5.35 29.17 -8.75
N PRO A 79 5.69 29.92 -7.69
CA PRO A 79 4.72 30.25 -6.66
C PRO A 79 3.56 30.98 -7.35
N VAL A 80 2.35 30.52 -7.09
CA VAL A 80 1.14 31.19 -7.57
C VAL A 80 0.96 32.40 -6.64
N LYS A 81 1.14 33.60 -7.19
CA LYS A 81 0.94 34.86 -6.47
C LYS A 81 -0.52 35.12 -6.16
#